data_AF-A0A6V8K893-F1
#
_entry.id   AF-A0A6V8K893-F1
#
_cell.length_a   1.000
_cell.length_b   1.000
_cell.length_c   1.000
_cell.angle_alpha   90.00
_cell.angle_beta   90.00
_cell.angle_gamma   90.00
#
_symmetry.space_group_name_H-M   'P 1'
#
loop_
_entity.id
_entity.type
_entity.pdbx_description
1 polymer ?
#
loop_
_entity_poly.entity_id
_entity_poly.type
_entity_poly.pdbx_seq_one_letter_code
_entity_poly.pdbx_strand_id
1 'polypeptide(L)'
;MSGNYYRMSATQIVVIVIVVLAVIAAAGAGWMLYRRWSLRHRFGPEYDRLVAEREGRTAAERELRERQRRHAELDRRPLSPESRARFAAEWEEIQIRFVESPVEAVNAAEDLVSRMAAERGYPAGDFEEQAAYLSVEHAHSLDHYRQAHAVRESVDRGESDTEQLREALVHYREMVTELLGREPVPAARHHEPESMPAEHGEQMPTTERYETNR
;
A
#
# COMPACT_ATOMS: atom_id res chain seq x y z
N MET A 1 0.44 -61.50 16.27
CA MET A 1 0.15 -60.12 15.82
C MET A 1 0.45 -59.18 16.99
N SER A 2 1.74 -59.03 17.33
CA SER A 2 2.13 -58.22 18.49
C SER A 2 2.30 -56.79 18.00
N GLY A 3 1.25 -55.98 18.13
CA GLY A 3 1.36 -54.55 17.94
C GLY A 3 2.41 -54.04 18.91
N ASN A 4 3.56 -53.60 18.38
CA ASN A 4 4.47 -52.75 19.12
C ASN A 4 3.73 -51.43 19.37
N TYR A 5 2.85 -51.42 20.37
CA TYR A 5 2.54 -50.21 21.08
C TYR A 5 3.89 -49.74 21.59
N TYR A 6 4.47 -48.74 20.93
CA TYR A 6 5.59 -47.99 21.46
C TYR A 6 5.20 -47.65 22.90
N ARG A 7 5.71 -48.40 23.89
CA ARG A 7 5.68 -48.00 25.29
C ARG A 7 6.66 -46.85 25.38
N MET A 8 6.20 -45.69 24.90
CA MET A 8 6.88 -44.42 25.08
C MET A 8 7.13 -44.31 26.57
N SER A 9 8.40 -44.33 26.98
CA SER A 9 8.73 -44.12 28.38
C SER A 9 8.22 -42.74 28.79
N ALA A 10 7.88 -42.54 30.07
CA ALA A 10 7.46 -41.23 30.57
C ALA A 10 8.47 -40.13 30.15
N THR A 11 9.76 -40.47 30.14
CA THR A 11 10.84 -39.61 29.65
C THR A 11 10.71 -39.25 28.16
N GLN A 12 10.38 -40.20 27.28
CA GLN A 12 10.16 -39.92 25.85
C GLN A 12 8.97 -39.00 25.62
N ILE A 13 7.87 -39.19 26.37
CA ILE A 13 6.70 -38.30 26.31
C ILE A 13 7.10 -36.87 26.72
N VAL A 14 7.81 -36.73 27.84
CA VAL A 14 8.29 -35.43 28.32
C VAL A 14 9.20 -34.75 27.29
N VAL A 15 10.14 -35.47 26.69
CA VAL A 15 11.03 -34.93 25.66
C VAL A 15 10.24 -34.46 24.43
N ILE A 16 9.28 -35.25 23.95
CA ILE A 16 8.43 -34.85 22.82
C ILE A 16 7.64 -33.58 23.14
N VAL A 17 7.03 -33.49 24.32
CA VAL A 17 6.28 -32.30 24.75
C VAL A 17 7.18 -31.06 24.77
N ILE A 18 8.39 -31.16 25.32
CA ILE A 18 9.35 -30.04 25.36
C ILE A 18 9.74 -29.63 23.93
N VAL A 19 10.03 -30.59 23.04
CA VAL A 19 10.37 -30.30 21.65
C VAL A 19 9.21 -29.61 20.94
N VAL A 20 7.97 -30.09 21.11
CA VAL A 20 6.78 -29.47 20.52
C VAL A 20 6.60 -28.04 21.04
N LEU A 21 6.73 -27.80 22.35
CA LEU A 21 6.65 -26.46 22.93
C LEU A 21 7.75 -25.53 22.41
N ALA A 22 8.98 -26.03 22.28
CA ALA A 22 10.11 -25.28 21.73
C ALA A 22 9.87 -24.92 20.25
N VAL A 23 9.34 -25.83 19.44
CA VAL A 23 8.98 -25.57 18.05
C VAL A 23 7.87 -24.52 17.95
N ILE A 24 6.83 -24.62 18.77
CA ILE A 24 5.74 -23.62 18.80
C ILE A 24 6.30 -22.24 19.20
N ALA A 25 7.15 -22.19 20.22
CA ALA A 25 7.79 -20.94 20.65
C ALA A 25 8.68 -20.34 19.56
N ALA A 26 9.49 -21.17 18.89
CA ALA A 26 10.35 -20.74 17.79
C ALA A 26 9.53 -20.24 16.58
N ALA A 27 8.45 -20.94 16.22
CA ALA A 27 7.55 -20.53 15.15
C ALA A 27 6.85 -19.20 15.49
N GLY A 28 6.38 -19.03 16.74
CA GLY A 28 5.78 -17.79 17.22
C GLY A 28 6.75 -16.61 17.19
N ALA A 29 8.00 -16.83 17.64
CA ALA A 29 9.06 -15.82 17.56
C ALA A 29 9.41 -15.47 16.11
N GLY A 30 9.53 -16.48 15.24
CA GLY A 30 9.78 -16.31 13.80
C GLY A 30 8.67 -15.48 13.12
N TRP A 31 7.41 -15.80 13.38
CA TRP A 31 6.27 -15.01 12.89
C TRP A 31 6.38 -13.57 13.38
N MET A 32 6.60 -13.35 14.68
CA MET A 32 6.68 -12.01 15.25
C MET A 32 7.76 -11.15 14.58
N LEU A 33 8.95 -11.73 14.34
CA LEU A 33 10.04 -11.06 13.64
C LEU A 33 9.70 -10.75 12.17
N TYR A 34 9.12 -11.71 11.46
CA TYR A 34 8.69 -11.53 10.08
C TYR A 34 7.64 -10.41 9.95
N ARG A 35 6.64 -10.41 10.83
CA ARG A 35 5.56 -9.40 10.84
C ARG A 35 6.07 -8.00 11.14
N ARG A 36 7.12 -7.90 11.96
CA ARG A 36 7.78 -6.63 12.24
C ARG A 36 8.58 -6.14 11.04
N TRP A 37 9.33 -7.04 10.41
CA TRP A 37 10.09 -6.73 9.20
C TRP A 37 9.16 -6.26 8.07
N SER A 38 8.02 -6.92 7.87
CA SER A 38 7.05 -6.54 6.83
C SER A 38 6.45 -5.15 7.04
N LEU A 39 6.19 -4.75 8.30
CA LEU A 39 5.70 -3.41 8.62
C LEU A 39 6.75 -2.35 8.30
N ARG A 40 7.98 -2.55 8.76
CA ARG A 40 9.07 -1.60 8.48
C ARG A 40 9.39 -1.50 6.99
N HIS A 41 9.37 -2.63 6.27
CA HIS A 41 9.62 -2.63 4.84
C HIS A 41 8.53 -1.89 4.06
N ARG A 42 7.25 -2.06 4.43
CA ARG A 42 6.13 -1.41 3.74
C ARG A 42 6.04 0.10 4.02
N PHE A 43 6.18 0.50 5.28
CA PHE A 43 6.01 1.89 5.69
C PHE A 43 7.31 2.70 5.61
N GLY A 44 8.47 2.04 5.58
CA GLY A 44 9.77 2.70 5.41
C GLY A 44 9.99 3.83 6.41
N PRO A 45 10.26 5.07 5.96
CA PRO A 45 10.43 6.24 6.82
C PRO A 45 9.24 6.52 7.76
N GLU A 46 8.01 6.24 7.34
CA GLU A 46 6.82 6.47 8.18
C GLU A 46 6.79 5.55 9.41
N TYR A 47 7.40 4.36 9.32
CA TYR A 47 7.58 3.50 10.50
C TYR A 47 8.53 4.16 11.50
N ASP A 48 9.68 4.64 11.03
CA ASP A 48 10.70 5.23 11.91
C ASP A 48 10.18 6.54 12.53
N ARG A 49 9.40 7.33 11.78
CA ARG A 49 8.71 8.54 12.26
C ARG A 49 7.71 8.25 13.37
N LEU A 50 6.76 7.34 13.14
CA LEU A 50 5.74 7.00 14.15
C LEU A 50 6.35 6.40 15.41
N VAL A 51 7.45 5.65 15.30
CA VAL A 51 8.17 5.13 16.47
C VAL A 51 8.81 6.26 17.28
N ALA A 52 9.27 7.34 16.63
CA ALA A 52 9.83 8.51 17.29
C ALA A 52 8.76 9.42 17.91
N GLU A 53 7.60 9.57 17.26
CA GLU A 53 6.52 10.46 17.71
C GLU A 53 5.62 9.85 18.79
N ARG A 54 5.46 8.51 18.82
CA ARG A 54 4.56 7.81 19.76
C ARG A 54 5.30 7.37 21.01
N GLU A 55 4.53 6.94 22.03
CA GLU A 55 4.99 6.35 23.30
C GLU A 55 5.64 4.95 23.12
N GLY A 56 6.54 4.83 22.15
CA GLY A 56 7.30 3.63 21.85
C GLY A 56 6.74 2.76 20.73
N ARG A 57 7.56 1.79 20.36
CA ARG A 57 7.39 0.93 19.19
C ARG A 57 6.05 0.20 19.13
N THR A 58 5.56 -0.31 20.27
CA THR A 58 4.32 -1.10 20.31
C THR A 58 3.11 -0.27 19.90
N ALA A 59 3.04 1.00 20.33
CA ALA A 59 1.95 1.90 19.97
C ALA A 59 2.00 2.24 18.47
N ALA A 60 3.18 2.58 17.95
CA ALA A 60 3.39 2.85 16.52
C ALA A 60 2.99 1.67 15.64
N GLU A 61 3.44 0.45 15.97
CA GLU A 61 3.08 -0.75 15.20
C GLU A 61 1.58 -1.07 15.28
N ARG A 62 0.89 -0.72 16.38
CA ARG A 62 -0.56 -0.90 16.49
C ARG A 62 -1.29 0.05 15.54
N GLU A 63 -0.91 1.32 15.54
CA GLU A 63 -1.46 2.35 14.65
C GLU A 63 -1.24 2.01 13.17
N LEU A 64 -0.04 1.58 12.78
CA LEU A 64 0.26 1.18 11.41
C LEU A 64 -0.61 0.01 10.93
N ARG A 65 -0.90 -0.95 11.81
CA ARG A 65 -1.82 -2.07 11.49
C ARG A 65 -3.26 -1.58 11.35
N GLU A 66 -3.67 -0.62 12.15
CA GLU A 66 -4.99 -0.01 12.05
C GLU A 66 -5.14 0.76 10.73
N ARG A 67 -4.12 1.53 10.33
CA ARG A 67 -4.07 2.17 9.00
C ARG A 67 -4.21 1.15 7.88
N GLN A 68 -3.50 0.02 7.95
CA GLN A 68 -3.64 -1.07 6.96
C GLN A 68 -5.07 -1.64 6.90
N ARG A 69 -5.72 -1.82 8.06
CA ARG A 69 -7.10 -2.32 8.12
C ARG A 69 -8.07 -1.35 7.47
N ARG A 70 -8.06 -0.08 7.90
CA ARG A 70 -8.91 0.98 7.32
C ARG A 70 -8.66 1.14 5.82
N HIS A 71 -7.40 1.10 5.40
CA HIS A 71 -7.04 1.18 3.99
C HIS A 71 -7.53 -0.03 3.17
N ALA A 72 -7.57 -1.24 3.75
CA ALA A 72 -8.06 -2.43 3.07
C ALA A 72 -9.58 -2.39 2.81
N GLU A 73 -10.32 -1.55 3.53
CA GLU A 73 -11.77 -1.34 3.37
C GLU A 73 -12.09 -0.29 2.27
N LEU A 74 -11.08 0.42 1.75
CA LEU A 74 -11.28 1.44 0.73
C LEU A 74 -11.49 0.84 -0.67
N ASP A 75 -12.56 1.28 -1.35
CA ASP A 75 -12.76 1.02 -2.77
C ASP A 75 -11.93 1.99 -3.63
N ARG A 76 -10.68 1.61 -3.87
CA ARG A 76 -9.70 2.45 -4.56
C ARG A 76 -9.64 2.11 -6.04
N ARG A 77 -9.57 3.15 -6.86
CA ARG A 77 -9.61 3.04 -8.31
C ARG A 77 -8.43 3.78 -8.93
N PRO A 78 -7.81 3.24 -9.98
CA PRO A 78 -6.83 4.01 -10.74
C PRO A 78 -7.52 5.23 -11.37
N LEU A 79 -6.79 6.33 -11.50
CA LEU A 79 -7.27 7.48 -12.25
C LEU A 79 -7.55 7.07 -13.70
N SER A 80 -8.67 7.55 -14.24
CA SER A 80 -8.99 7.39 -15.66
C SER A 80 -7.94 8.09 -16.53
N PRO A 81 -7.72 7.68 -17.79
CA PRO A 81 -6.79 8.37 -18.68
C PRO A 81 -7.11 9.87 -18.85
N GLU A 82 -8.40 10.22 -18.91
CA GLU A 82 -8.87 11.60 -18.99
C GLU A 82 -8.52 12.38 -17.72
N SER A 83 -8.76 11.81 -16.55
CA SER A 83 -8.41 12.42 -15.26
C SER A 83 -6.91 12.61 -15.12
N ARG A 84 -6.09 11.62 -15.54
CA ARG A 84 -4.62 11.74 -15.54
C ARG A 84 -4.17 12.90 -16.43
N ALA A 85 -4.72 13.02 -17.64
CA ALA A 85 -4.39 14.12 -18.55
C ALA A 85 -4.80 15.48 -17.98
N ARG A 86 -5.99 15.58 -17.39
CA ARG A 86 -6.49 16.79 -16.73
C ARG A 86 -5.58 17.22 -15.58
N PHE A 87 -5.29 16.31 -14.64
CA PHE A 87 -4.42 16.63 -13.49
C PHE A 87 -2.98 16.93 -13.91
N ALA A 88 -2.46 16.31 -14.97
CA ALA A 88 -1.15 16.65 -15.51
C ALA A 88 -1.13 18.07 -16.06
N ALA A 89 -2.16 18.49 -16.82
CA ALA A 89 -2.27 19.86 -17.31
C ALA A 89 -2.41 20.88 -16.17
N GLU A 90 -3.25 20.58 -15.16
CA GLU A 90 -3.39 21.43 -13.97
C GLU A 90 -2.04 21.59 -13.22
N TRP A 91 -1.25 20.52 -13.12
CA TRP A 91 0.08 20.58 -12.52
C TRP A 91 1.06 21.48 -13.31
N GLU A 92 1.00 21.47 -14.63
CA GLU A 92 1.78 22.39 -15.47
C GLU A 92 1.37 23.85 -15.25
N GLU A 93 0.08 24.14 -15.16
CA GLU A 93 -0.43 25.48 -14.88
C GLU A 93 0.04 26.01 -13.51
N ILE A 94 0.06 25.15 -12.49
CA ILE A 94 0.56 25.50 -11.14
C ILE A 94 2.03 25.91 -11.20
N GLN A 95 2.86 25.17 -11.94
CA GLN A 95 4.28 25.49 -12.09
C GLN A 95 4.50 26.83 -12.79
N ILE A 96 3.70 27.14 -13.82
CA ILE A 96 3.77 28.43 -14.52
C ILE A 96 3.39 29.57 -13.56
N ARG A 97 2.31 29.40 -12.80
CA ARG A 97 1.81 30.42 -11.85
C ARG A 97 2.79 30.72 -10.73
N PHE A 98 3.65 29.77 -10.35
CA PHE A 98 4.62 29.95 -9.26
C PHE A 98 5.51 31.18 -9.44
N VAL A 99 5.84 31.54 -10.68
CA VAL A 99 6.70 32.71 -10.96
C VAL A 99 6.05 34.02 -10.50
N GLU A 100 4.73 34.12 -10.66
CA GLU A 100 3.96 35.33 -10.35
C GLU A 100 3.41 35.28 -8.93
N SER A 101 2.98 34.11 -8.47
CA SER A 101 2.30 33.90 -7.20
C SER A 101 2.74 32.59 -6.53
N PRO A 102 3.92 32.60 -5.85
CA PRO A 102 4.48 31.40 -5.22
C PRO A 102 3.57 30.75 -4.18
N VAL A 103 2.93 31.57 -3.33
CA VAL A 103 2.05 31.10 -2.25
C VAL A 103 0.80 30.42 -2.81
N GLU A 104 0.15 31.05 -3.80
CA GLU A 104 -1.05 30.47 -4.41
C GLU A 104 -0.73 29.18 -5.16
N ALA A 105 0.45 29.09 -5.80
CA ALA A 105 0.88 27.87 -6.48
C ALA A 105 1.10 26.70 -5.48
N VAL A 106 1.71 26.95 -4.32
CA VAL A 106 1.89 25.94 -3.27
C VAL A 106 0.54 25.48 -2.70
N ASN A 107 -0.39 26.40 -2.47
CA ASN A 107 -1.74 26.04 -2.01
C ASN A 107 -2.51 25.24 -3.07
N ALA A 108 -2.40 25.61 -4.35
CA ALA A 108 -3.02 24.88 -5.45
C ALA A 108 -2.40 23.48 -5.63
N ALA A 109 -1.11 23.31 -5.36
CA ALA A 109 -0.44 22.02 -5.40
C ALA A 109 -0.99 21.05 -4.33
N GLU A 110 -1.25 21.53 -3.11
CA GLU A 110 -1.85 20.71 -2.07
C GLU A 110 -3.30 20.32 -2.40
N ASP A 111 -4.09 21.27 -2.89
CA ASP A 111 -5.45 21.00 -3.34
C ASP A 111 -5.47 19.97 -4.49
N LEU A 112 -4.53 20.07 -5.43
CA LEU A 112 -4.37 19.09 -6.51
C LEU A 112 -4.12 17.68 -5.95
N VAL A 113 -3.16 17.52 -5.02
CA VAL A 113 -2.90 16.22 -4.36
C VAL A 113 -4.15 15.69 -3.65
N SER A 114 -4.87 16.58 -2.95
CA SER A 114 -6.08 16.23 -2.21
C SER A 114 -7.19 15.73 -3.15
N ARG A 115 -7.42 16.42 -4.27
CA ARG A 115 -8.40 16.03 -5.30
C ARG A 115 -8.01 14.73 -6.01
N MET A 116 -6.73 14.56 -6.33
CA MET A 116 -6.22 13.31 -6.92
C MET A 116 -6.42 12.12 -5.99
N ALA A 117 -6.12 12.29 -4.69
CA ALA A 117 -6.33 11.26 -3.69
C ALA A 117 -7.84 10.93 -3.55
N ALA A 118 -8.70 11.94 -3.46
CA ALA A 118 -10.14 11.76 -3.39
C ALA A 118 -10.69 10.97 -4.60
N GLU A 119 -10.26 11.32 -5.82
CA GLU A 119 -10.71 10.63 -7.03
C GLU A 119 -10.23 9.17 -7.10
N ARG A 120 -9.08 8.86 -6.48
CA ARG A 120 -8.57 7.50 -6.31
C ARG A 120 -9.29 6.70 -5.21
N GLY A 121 -10.25 7.29 -4.52
CA GLY A 121 -11.04 6.64 -3.46
C GLY A 121 -10.46 6.77 -2.06
N TYR A 122 -9.48 7.66 -1.85
CA TYR A 122 -9.04 8.01 -0.50
C TYR A 122 -10.04 8.98 0.14
N PRO A 123 -10.43 8.79 1.41
CA PRO A 123 -11.30 9.73 2.09
C PRO A 123 -10.71 11.14 2.10
N ALA A 124 -11.58 12.14 1.89
CA ALA A 124 -11.24 13.52 2.20
C ALA A 124 -11.19 13.68 3.73
N GLY A 125 -10.29 14.53 4.20
CA GLY A 125 -10.07 14.78 5.62
C GLY A 125 -9.02 15.87 5.78
N ASP A 126 -8.55 16.06 7.00
CA ASP A 126 -7.36 16.86 7.22
C ASP A 126 -6.11 16.15 6.65
N PHE A 127 -5.01 16.90 6.62
CA PHE A 127 -3.74 16.40 6.10
C PHE A 127 -3.29 15.12 6.80
N GLU A 128 -3.42 15.02 8.13
CA GLU A 128 -2.94 13.86 8.88
C GLU A 128 -3.79 12.61 8.61
N GLU A 129 -5.11 12.78 8.48
CA GLU A 129 -6.01 11.69 8.11
C GLU A 129 -5.71 11.18 6.69
N GLN A 130 -5.57 12.09 5.73
CA GLN A 130 -5.26 11.72 4.35
C GLN A 130 -3.87 11.09 4.24
N ALA A 131 -2.86 11.66 4.92
CA ALA A 131 -1.51 11.10 5.02
C ALA A 131 -1.52 9.69 5.66
N ALA A 132 -2.38 9.44 6.65
CA ALA A 132 -2.52 8.13 7.25
C ALA A 132 -3.01 7.07 6.25
N TYR A 133 -3.95 7.42 5.37
CA TYR A 133 -4.38 6.50 4.31
C TYR A 133 -3.31 6.31 3.23
N LEU A 134 -2.72 7.42 2.75
CA LEU A 134 -1.67 7.38 1.72
C LEU A 134 -0.43 6.60 2.17
N SER A 135 -0.11 6.61 3.48
CA SER A 135 1.04 5.90 4.04
C SER A 135 1.10 4.39 3.77
N VAL A 136 -0.03 3.76 3.43
CA VAL A 136 -0.09 2.30 3.23
C VAL A 136 0.46 1.87 1.86
N GLU A 137 0.27 2.70 0.83
CA GLU A 137 0.72 2.40 -0.54
C GLU A 137 1.73 3.39 -1.10
N HIS A 138 1.69 4.63 -0.64
CA HIS A 138 2.52 5.73 -1.11
C HIS A 138 3.54 6.15 -0.04
N ALA A 139 3.99 5.19 0.79
CA ALA A 139 4.89 5.43 1.92
C ALA A 139 6.18 6.16 1.54
N HIS A 140 6.74 5.85 0.36
CA HIS A 140 7.99 6.45 -0.11
C HIS A 140 7.82 7.93 -0.49
N SER A 141 6.69 8.29 -1.10
CA SER A 141 6.41 9.68 -1.51
C SER A 141 5.76 10.50 -0.39
N LEU A 142 5.29 9.85 0.68
CA LEU A 142 4.64 10.52 1.79
C LEU A 142 5.56 11.49 2.53
N ASP A 143 6.85 11.18 2.62
CA ASP A 143 7.83 12.06 3.26
C ASP A 143 7.95 13.41 2.52
N HIS A 144 7.92 13.38 1.18
CA HIS A 144 7.84 14.59 0.37
C HIS A 144 6.53 15.34 0.63
N TYR A 145 5.39 14.65 0.65
CA TYR A 145 4.11 15.30 0.95
C TYR A 145 4.10 15.98 2.33
N ARG A 146 4.71 15.37 3.36
CA ARG A 146 4.89 15.96 4.69
C ARG A 146 5.81 17.17 4.70
N GLN A 147 6.94 17.12 3.98
CA GLN A 147 7.86 18.25 3.87
C GLN A 147 7.19 19.44 3.17
N ALA A 148 6.46 19.19 2.08
CA ALA A 148 5.70 20.21 1.36
C ALA A 148 4.61 20.85 2.23
N HIS A 149 3.87 20.03 2.99
CA HIS A 149 2.83 20.49 3.89
C HIS A 149 3.38 21.34 5.04
N ALA A 150 4.51 20.95 5.63
CA ALA A 150 5.15 21.73 6.70
C ALA A 150 5.55 23.14 6.23
N VAL A 151 6.06 23.26 5.00
CA VAL A 151 6.34 24.58 4.40
C VAL A 151 5.05 25.36 4.22
N ARG A 152 4.00 24.76 3.66
CA ARG A 152 2.70 25.41 3.50
C ARG A 152 2.11 25.91 4.83
N GLU A 153 2.17 25.12 5.90
CA GLU A 153 1.74 25.57 7.22
C GLU A 153 2.58 26.73 7.77
N SER A 154 3.84 26.86 7.36
CA SER A 154 4.67 28.02 7.70
C SER A 154 4.29 29.27 6.88
N VAL A 155 3.70 29.10 5.69
CA VAL A 155 3.18 30.22 4.88
C VAL A 155 1.98 30.86 5.56
N ASP A 156 1.06 30.04 6.07
CA ASP A 156 -0.11 30.52 6.82
C ASP A 156 0.29 31.31 8.07
N ARG A 157 1.49 31.06 8.60
CA ARG A 157 2.09 31.78 9.73
C ARG A 157 2.97 32.97 9.31
N GLY A 158 3.17 33.20 8.02
CA GLY A 158 4.01 34.28 7.47
C GLY A 158 5.51 34.07 7.65
N GLU A 159 5.96 32.82 7.79
CA GLU A 159 7.33 32.45 8.15
C GLU A 159 8.19 31.92 6.99
N SER A 160 7.61 31.73 5.80
CA SER A 160 8.32 31.12 4.64
C SER A 160 8.92 32.14 3.69
N ASP A 161 10.11 31.86 3.19
CA ASP A 161 10.69 32.58 2.04
C ASP A 161 10.33 31.90 0.71
N THR A 162 10.59 32.58 -0.41
CA THR A 162 10.27 32.07 -1.76
C THR A 162 11.08 30.85 -2.17
N GLU A 163 12.24 30.60 -1.55
CA GLU A 163 13.05 29.42 -1.85
C GLU A 163 12.48 28.17 -1.17
N GLN A 164 12.00 28.30 0.07
CA GLN A 164 11.24 27.24 0.73
C GLN A 164 9.98 26.87 -0.07
N LEU A 165 9.29 27.85 -0.66
CA LEU A 165 8.14 27.58 -1.54
C LEU A 165 8.53 26.84 -2.81
N ARG A 166 9.72 27.12 -3.36
CA ARG A 166 10.26 26.38 -4.50
C ARG A 166 10.51 24.93 -4.12
N GLU A 167 11.13 24.69 -2.97
CA GLU A 167 11.39 23.34 -2.44
C GLU A 167 10.08 22.58 -2.17
N ALA A 168 9.07 23.24 -1.59
CA ALA A 168 7.74 22.66 -1.39
C ALA A 168 7.09 22.19 -2.70
N LEU A 169 7.21 22.96 -3.79
CA LEU A 169 6.72 22.54 -5.11
C LEU A 169 7.45 21.31 -5.64
N VAL A 170 8.76 21.19 -5.41
CA VAL A 170 9.51 19.99 -5.79
C VAL A 170 8.97 18.77 -5.04
N HIS A 171 8.70 18.92 -3.74
CA HIS A 171 8.12 17.84 -2.94
C HIS A 171 6.69 17.48 -3.37
N TYR A 172 5.83 18.46 -3.66
CA TYR A 172 4.50 18.19 -4.22
C TYR A 172 4.58 17.48 -5.57
N ARG A 173 5.57 17.80 -6.41
CA ARG A 173 5.78 17.13 -7.71
C ARG A 173 5.95 15.62 -7.56
N GLU A 174 6.74 15.19 -6.58
CA GLU A 174 6.98 13.76 -6.35
C GLU A 174 5.68 13.05 -5.96
N MET A 175 4.85 13.69 -5.13
CA MET A 175 3.54 13.15 -4.76
C MET A 175 2.55 13.13 -5.93
N VAL A 176 2.48 14.21 -6.73
CA VAL A 176 1.64 14.28 -7.93
C VAL A 176 2.05 13.21 -8.94
N THR A 177 3.35 13.04 -9.18
CA THR A 177 3.88 12.02 -10.10
C THR A 177 3.49 10.61 -9.65
N GLU A 178 3.59 10.33 -8.35
CA GLU A 178 3.17 9.07 -7.76
C GLU A 178 1.66 8.81 -7.93
N LEU A 179 0.81 9.81 -7.66
CA LEU A 179 -0.64 9.68 -7.73
C LEU A 179 -1.19 9.60 -9.16
N LEU A 180 -0.52 10.24 -10.13
CA LEU A 180 -0.79 10.06 -11.56
C LEU A 180 -0.58 8.59 -11.97
N GLY A 181 0.37 7.92 -11.32
CA GLY A 181 0.60 6.49 -11.38
C GLY A 181 1.33 6.02 -12.65
N ARG A 182 2.14 4.96 -12.47
CA ARG A 182 2.47 3.99 -13.52
C ARG A 182 1.67 2.72 -13.19
N GLU A 183 0.54 2.58 -13.84
CA GLU A 183 -0.48 1.52 -13.74
C GLU A 183 -0.18 0.28 -12.85
N PRO A 184 -0.92 0.06 -11.75
CA PRO A 184 -0.96 -1.23 -11.05
C PRO A 184 -1.94 -2.19 -11.74
N VAL A 185 -1.48 -3.40 -12.07
CA VAL A 185 -2.30 -4.53 -12.56
C VAL A 185 -3.42 -4.79 -11.55
N PRO A 186 -4.71 -4.87 -11.98
CA PRO A 186 -5.79 -5.24 -11.09
C PRO A 186 -5.46 -6.57 -10.43
N ALA A 187 -5.44 -6.61 -9.09
CA ALA A 187 -5.51 -7.87 -8.38
C ALA A 187 -6.71 -8.62 -8.96
N ALA A 188 -6.43 -9.76 -9.60
CA ALA A 188 -7.46 -10.60 -10.17
C ALA A 188 -8.55 -10.74 -9.12
N ARG A 189 -9.76 -10.29 -9.48
CA ARG A 189 -10.98 -10.66 -8.79
C ARG A 189 -10.85 -12.16 -8.59
N HIS A 190 -10.79 -12.62 -7.34
CA HIS A 190 -11.06 -14.01 -7.03
C HIS A 190 -12.49 -14.23 -7.51
N HIS A 191 -12.59 -14.68 -8.76
CA HIS A 191 -13.79 -15.25 -9.30
C HIS A 191 -13.99 -16.49 -8.44
N GLU A 192 -14.92 -16.41 -7.49
CA GLU A 192 -15.53 -17.60 -6.92
C GLU A 192 -15.88 -18.49 -8.11
N PRO A 193 -15.46 -19.77 -8.12
CA PRO A 193 -15.83 -20.65 -9.20
C PRO A 193 -17.35 -20.79 -9.18
N GLU A 194 -17.99 -20.08 -10.10
CA GLU A 194 -19.40 -20.24 -10.43
C GLU A 194 -19.60 -21.73 -10.74
N SER A 195 -20.36 -22.37 -9.87
CA SER A 195 -20.81 -23.75 -9.99
C SER A 195 -21.51 -23.95 -11.32
N MET A 196 -20.82 -24.52 -12.30
CA MET A 196 -21.46 -25.00 -13.52
C MET A 196 -22.24 -26.29 -13.24
N PRO A 197 -23.52 -26.37 -13.64
CA PRO A 197 -24.30 -27.60 -13.55
C PRO A 197 -23.85 -28.62 -14.61
N ALA A 198 -24.12 -29.88 -14.33
CA ALA A 198 -23.72 -31.02 -15.12
C ALA A 198 -24.49 -31.17 -16.45
N GLU A 199 -23.78 -31.76 -17.42
CA GLU A 199 -24.22 -32.74 -18.42
C GLU A 199 -24.42 -32.37 -19.90
N HIS A 200 -24.21 -33.43 -20.70
CA HIS A 200 -24.51 -33.67 -22.13
C HIS A 200 -23.57 -32.98 -23.14
N GLY A 201 -22.79 -33.64 -24.00
CA GLY A 201 -22.75 -35.04 -24.45
C GLY A 201 -22.99 -35.08 -25.96
N GLU A 202 -21.96 -35.01 -26.82
CA GLU A 202 -22.06 -35.47 -28.21
C GLU A 202 -20.68 -35.61 -28.92
N GLN A 203 -20.31 -36.87 -29.12
CA GLN A 203 -19.69 -37.51 -30.30
C GLN A 203 -18.82 -36.66 -31.26
N MET A 204 -17.52 -36.98 -31.32
CA MET A 204 -16.63 -36.62 -32.45
C MET A 204 -16.68 -37.70 -33.54
N PRO A 205 -16.82 -37.36 -34.84
CA PRO A 205 -16.56 -38.31 -35.90
C PRO A 205 -15.06 -38.31 -36.28
N THR A 206 -14.54 -39.53 -36.31
CA THR A 206 -13.51 -40.14 -37.17
C THR A 206 -12.44 -39.26 -37.83
N THR A 207 -11.20 -39.59 -37.49
CA THR A 207 -9.95 -39.12 -38.11
C THR A 207 -9.86 -39.46 -39.60
N GLU A 208 -9.60 -38.44 -40.42
CA GLU A 208 -9.25 -38.56 -41.82
C GLU A 208 -7.80 -39.06 -41.96
N ARG A 209 -7.64 -40.14 -42.72
CA ARG A 209 -6.41 -40.91 -42.90
C ARG A 209 -5.70 -40.40 -44.16
N TYR A 210 -4.54 -39.76 -44.01
CA TYR A 210 -3.63 -39.45 -45.12
C TYR A 210 -2.29 -40.19 -44.94
N GLU A 211 -2.13 -41.32 -45.63
CA GLU A 211 -0.85 -41.89 -46.08
C GLU A 211 -1.08 -42.41 -47.51
N THR A 212 -0.63 -41.69 -48.53
CA THR A 212 0.66 -41.84 -49.25
C THR A 212 0.70 -43.01 -50.24
N ASN A 213 0.56 -42.66 -51.53
CA ASN A 213 1.45 -43.00 -52.64
C ASN A 213 2.35 -44.25 -52.47
N ARG A 214 1.94 -45.41 -53.03
CA ARG A 214 2.55 -46.06 -54.21
C ARG A 214 1.90 -47.42 -54.48
#